data_AF-A0A2V3IT65-F1
#
_entry.id   AF-A0A2V3IT65-F1
#
_cell.length_a   1.000
_cell.length_b   1.000
_cell.length_c   1.000
_cell.angle_alpha   90.00
_cell.angle_beta   90.00
_cell.angle_gamma   90.00
#
_symmetry.space_group_name_H-M   'P 1'
#
loop_
_entity.id
_entity.type
_entity.pdbx_description
1 polymer ?
#
loop_
_entity_poly.entity_id
_entity_poly.type
_entity_poly.pdbx_seq_one_letter_code
_entity_poly.pdbx_strand_id
1 'polypeptide(L)'
;MEEKALERQSSEEDQMCLQCCGTPCYGLQHGDEVMEDVNNNPEQNSSKSDNSARRKRAYRRYTYHRHVIFGKRRRIRLPHCVVAAIRASYPDPNDRYMGFKEQ
;
A
#
# COMPACT_ATOMS: atom_id res chain seq x y z
N MET A 1 38.95 -5.55 31.02
CA MET A 1 37.91 -6.48 30.52
C MET A 1 36.63 -5.67 30.53
N GLU A 2 36.40 -4.89 29.47
CA GLU A 2 35.23 -4.03 29.34
C GLU A 2 34.21 -4.76 28.46
N GLU A 3 33.14 -5.23 29.10
CA GLU A 3 31.96 -5.79 28.44
C GLU A 3 31.26 -4.67 27.66
N LYS A 4 31.47 -4.64 26.34
CA LYS A 4 30.60 -3.86 25.44
C LYS A 4 29.26 -4.58 25.35
N ALA A 5 28.29 -4.07 26.09
CA ALA A 5 26.88 -4.39 25.94
C ALA A 5 26.50 -4.24 24.46
N LEU A 6 26.06 -5.34 23.86
CA LEU A 6 25.52 -5.40 22.51
C LEU A 6 24.18 -4.66 22.52
N GLU A 7 24.18 -3.36 22.27
CA GLU A 7 22.98 -2.63 21.87
C GLU A 7 22.51 -3.23 20.55
N ARG A 8 21.58 -4.18 20.65
CA ARG A 8 20.84 -4.71 19.52
C ARG A 8 19.97 -3.58 19.00
N GLN A 9 20.52 -2.82 18.05
CA GLN A 9 19.80 -1.83 17.25
C GLN A 9 18.50 -2.49 16.81
N SER A 10 17.35 -2.05 17.35
CA SER A 10 16.06 -2.58 16.94
C SER A 10 15.86 -2.18 15.49
N SER A 11 16.12 -3.10 14.57
CA SER A 11 16.01 -2.82 13.15
C SER A 11 14.56 -2.48 12.84
N GLU A 12 14.35 -1.47 12.01
CA GLU A 12 13.06 -1.02 11.49
C GLU A 12 12.28 -2.15 10.76
N GLU A 13 12.93 -3.31 10.58
CA GLU A 13 12.45 -4.54 9.98
C GLU A 13 11.43 -5.32 10.84
N ASP A 14 11.32 -5.01 12.15
CA ASP A 14 10.41 -5.69 13.09
C ASP A 14 9.06 -4.94 13.28
N GLN A 15 8.75 -3.93 12.48
CA GLN A 15 7.47 -3.21 12.56
C GLN A 15 6.28 -4.10 12.13
N MET A 16 5.70 -4.76 13.13
CA MET A 16 4.42 -5.45 13.02
C MET A 16 3.30 -4.45 12.72
N CYS A 17 2.54 -4.69 11.65
CA CYS A 17 1.35 -3.89 11.41
C CYS A 17 0.19 -4.37 12.27
N LEU A 18 -0.38 -3.48 13.07
CA LEU A 18 -1.54 -3.76 13.94
C LEU A 18 -2.82 -4.14 13.16
N GLN A 19 -2.86 -3.88 11.85
CA GLN A 19 -4.02 -4.14 11.00
C GLN A 19 -3.93 -5.44 10.19
N CYS A 20 -2.72 -5.97 9.98
CA CYS A 20 -2.55 -7.24 9.27
C CYS A 20 -1.60 -8.24 9.95
N CYS A 21 -1.09 -7.89 11.13
CA CYS A 21 -0.12 -8.66 11.93
C CYS A 21 1.06 -9.22 11.11
N GLY A 22 1.44 -8.54 10.04
CA GLY A 22 2.49 -8.99 9.12
C GLY A 22 3.83 -8.35 9.47
N THR A 23 4.91 -9.13 9.32
CA THR A 23 6.31 -8.72 9.53
C THR A 23 7.18 -9.23 8.35
N PRO A 24 7.77 -8.35 7.53
CA PRO A 24 7.52 -6.91 7.45
C PRO A 24 6.13 -6.63 6.86
N CYS A 25 5.46 -5.59 7.35
CA CYS A 25 4.23 -5.15 6.72
C CYS A 25 4.54 -4.37 5.44
N TYR A 26 4.19 -4.95 4.29
CA TYR A 26 4.32 -4.29 3.00
C TYR A 26 3.61 -2.93 2.91
N GLY A 27 2.50 -2.77 3.64
CA GLY A 27 1.78 -1.50 3.74
C GLY A 27 2.59 -0.42 4.46
N LEU A 28 3.34 -0.80 5.50
CA LEU A 28 4.21 0.12 6.22
C LEU A 28 5.51 0.38 5.44
N GLN A 29 6.08 -0.66 4.83
CA GLN A 29 7.38 -0.57 4.16
C GLN A 29 7.33 0.25 2.86
N HIS A 30 6.25 0.15 2.09
CA HIS A 30 6.16 0.77 0.75
C HIS A 30 4.98 1.72 0.60
N GLY A 31 4.22 1.97 1.67
CA GLY A 31 2.99 2.71 1.56
C GLY A 31 3.19 4.16 1.14
N ASP A 32 4.18 4.82 1.71
CA ASP A 32 4.45 6.23 1.43
C ASP A 32 4.91 6.44 -0.01
N GLU A 33 5.87 5.63 -0.49
CA GLU A 33 6.36 5.64 -1.88
C GLU A 33 5.20 5.45 -2.87
N VAL A 34 4.35 4.45 -2.64
CA VAL A 34 3.20 4.18 -3.50
C VAL A 34 2.23 5.36 -3.54
N MET A 35 1.97 5.99 -2.39
CA MET A 35 1.03 7.10 -2.30
C MET A 35 1.58 8.36 -2.95
N GLU A 36 2.87 8.64 -2.77
CA GLU A 36 3.58 9.74 -3.41
C GLU A 36 3.53 9.60 -4.95
N ASP A 37 3.83 8.41 -5.48
CA ASP A 37 3.71 8.09 -6.91
C ASP A 37 2.29 8.32 -7.46
N VAL A 38 1.29 7.98 -6.65
CA VAL A 38 -0.12 8.18 -7.02
C VAL A 38 -0.44 9.68 -7.11
N ASN A 39 0.07 10.48 -6.17
CA ASN A 39 -0.20 11.91 -6.05
C ASN A 39 0.56 12.77 -7.06
N ASN A 40 1.81 12.42 -7.38
CA ASN A 40 2.69 13.22 -8.22
C ASN A 40 2.50 12.98 -9.74
N ASN A 41 1.58 12.10 -10.15
CA ASN A 41 1.43 11.79 -11.58
C ASN A 41 0.63 12.88 -12.31
N PRO A 42 1.23 13.53 -13.33
CA PRO A 42 0.63 14.65 -14.04
C PRO A 42 -0.43 14.25 -15.07
N GLU A 43 -0.47 12.98 -15.49
CA GLU A 43 -1.26 12.49 -16.65
C GLU A 43 -2.77 12.41 -16.36
N GLN A 44 -3.20 12.59 -15.11
CA GLN A 44 -4.59 12.40 -14.66
C GLN A 44 -5.10 13.52 -13.71
N ASN A 45 -4.34 14.61 -13.53
CA ASN A 45 -4.78 15.78 -12.73
C ASN A 45 -5.90 16.61 -13.40
N SER A 46 -6.54 16.08 -14.45
CA SER A 46 -7.62 16.70 -15.23
C SER A 46 -8.87 17.00 -14.39
N SER A 47 -9.06 16.34 -13.25
CA SER A 47 -9.92 16.86 -12.17
C SER A 47 -9.51 16.27 -10.82
N LYS A 48 -9.38 17.13 -9.79
CA LYS A 48 -9.15 16.71 -8.39
C LYS A 48 -10.20 15.73 -7.85
N SER A 49 -11.30 15.49 -8.58
CA SER A 49 -12.45 14.70 -8.15
C SER A 49 -12.38 13.20 -8.40
N ASP A 50 -11.42 12.67 -9.18
CA ASP A 50 -11.42 11.23 -9.48
C ASP A 50 -10.62 10.40 -8.44
N ASN A 51 -11.09 10.42 -7.19
CA ASN A 51 -10.60 9.51 -6.14
C ASN A 51 -10.74 8.04 -6.56
N SER A 52 -11.68 7.71 -7.45
CA SER A 52 -11.82 6.35 -7.98
C SER A 52 -10.63 5.95 -8.84
N ALA A 53 -10.15 6.84 -9.73
CA ALA A 53 -8.93 6.63 -10.50
C ALA A 53 -7.70 6.51 -9.59
N ARG A 54 -7.54 7.40 -8.60
CA ARG A 54 -6.43 7.37 -7.64
C ARG A 54 -6.41 6.06 -6.84
N ARG A 55 -7.55 5.59 -6.33
CA ARG A 55 -7.68 4.27 -5.67
C ARG A 55 -7.24 3.13 -6.59
N LYS A 56 -7.77 3.08 -7.82
CA LYS A 56 -7.45 2.02 -8.79
C LYS A 56 -5.95 1.99 -9.09
N ARG A 57 -5.31 3.14 -9.17
CA ARG A 57 -3.87 3.25 -9.39
C ARG A 57 -3.07 2.80 -8.18
N ALA A 58 -3.44 3.25 -6.97
CA ALA A 58 -2.83 2.80 -5.72
C ALA A 58 -2.89 1.26 -5.58
N TYR A 59 -4.04 0.64 -5.85
CA TYR A 59 -4.17 -0.83 -5.82
C TYR A 59 -3.22 -1.51 -6.80
N ARG A 60 -3.09 -0.99 -8.02
CA ARG A 60 -2.17 -1.54 -9.03
C ARG A 60 -0.72 -1.38 -8.61
N ARG A 61 -0.34 -0.21 -8.11
CA ARG A 61 1.03 0.10 -7.73
C ARG A 61 1.48 -0.78 -6.56
N TYR A 62 0.67 -0.90 -5.51
CA TYR A 62 0.93 -1.86 -4.42
C TYR A 62 1.11 -3.30 -4.90
N THR A 63 0.28 -3.75 -5.85
CA THR A 63 0.40 -5.09 -6.42
C THR A 63 1.71 -5.26 -7.19
N TYR A 64 2.15 -4.22 -7.90
CA TYR A 64 3.40 -4.23 -8.64
C TYR A 64 4.63 -4.28 -7.73
N HIS A 65 4.70 -3.42 -6.70
CA HIS A 65 5.80 -3.42 -5.73
C HIS A 65 5.95 -4.78 -5.03
N ARG A 66 4.83 -5.45 -4.72
CA ARG A 66 4.86 -6.74 -4.03
C ARG A 66 5.36 -7.92 -4.89
N HIS A 67 5.21 -7.85 -6.21
CA HIS A 67 5.33 -9.05 -7.05
C HIS A 67 6.22 -8.91 -8.29
N VAL A 68 6.79 -7.73 -8.56
CA VAL A 68 7.80 -7.39 -9.61
C VAL A 68 7.38 -7.70 -11.07
N ILE A 69 6.87 -8.91 -11.37
CA ILE A 69 6.38 -9.33 -12.69
C ILE A 69 5.08 -10.12 -12.51
N PHE A 70 3.98 -9.56 -13.03
CA PHE A 70 2.71 -10.28 -13.13
C PHE A 70 2.37 -10.61 -14.58
N GLY A 71 2.13 -11.90 -14.84
CA GLY A 71 1.49 -12.33 -16.08
C GLY A 71 0.16 -11.61 -16.29
N LYS A 72 -0.19 -11.37 -17.55
CA LYS A 72 -1.44 -10.72 -17.95
C LYS A 72 -2.64 -11.43 -17.29
N ARG A 73 -3.59 -10.66 -16.76
CA ARG A 73 -4.80 -11.19 -16.09
C ARG A 73 -4.50 -12.06 -14.86
N ARG A 74 -3.67 -11.64 -13.92
CA ARG A 74 -3.75 -12.15 -12.54
C ARG A 74 -4.14 -11.02 -11.60
N ARG A 75 -5.15 -11.27 -10.76
CA ARG A 75 -5.62 -10.34 -9.73
C ARG A 75 -5.27 -10.93 -8.38
N ILE A 76 -4.60 -10.16 -7.53
CA ILE A 76 -4.28 -10.57 -6.16
C ILE A 76 -5.05 -9.69 -5.19
N ARG A 77 -5.56 -10.32 -4.13
CA ARG A 77 -6.16 -9.60 -3.01
C ARG A 77 -5.04 -8.91 -2.23
N LEU A 78 -5.16 -7.59 -2.10
CA LEU A 78 -4.28 -6.83 -1.22
C LEU A 78 -4.65 -7.08 0.25
N PRO A 79 -3.68 -6.99 1.17
CA PRO A 79 -3.94 -7.06 2.59
C PRO A 79 -4.94 -5.99 3.06
N HIS A 80 -5.71 -6.30 4.10
CA HIS A 80 -6.73 -5.38 4.62
C HIS A 80 -6.15 -4.02 5.02
N CYS A 81 -4.99 -4.01 5.67
CA CYS A 81 -4.30 -2.78 6.08
C CYS A 81 -4.04 -1.82 4.90
N VAL A 82 -3.59 -2.36 3.77
CA VAL A 82 -3.33 -1.61 2.54
C VAL A 82 -4.64 -1.07 1.96
N VAL A 83 -5.68 -1.90 1.90
CA VAL A 83 -7.00 -1.48 1.39
C VAL A 83 -7.59 -0.36 2.25
N ALA A 84 -7.50 -0.48 3.57
CA ALA A 84 -7.98 0.53 4.51
C ALA A 84 -7.23 1.86 4.32
N ALA A 85 -5.89 1.82 4.25
CA ALA A 85 -5.08 3.00 4.00
C ALA A 85 -5.44 3.69 2.67
N ILE A 86 -5.59 2.93 1.59
CA ILE A 86 -5.97 3.46 0.27
C ILE A 86 -7.35 4.12 0.29
N ARG A 87 -8.33 3.53 0.98
CA ARG A 87 -9.67 4.11 1.12
C ARG A 87 -9.68 5.36 1.97
N ALA A 88 -8.88 5.41 3.03
CA ALA A 88 -8.72 6.60 3.86
C ALA A 88 -8.10 7.76 3.08
N SER A 89 -7.08 7.50 2.26
CA SER A 89 -6.42 8.55 1.46
C SER A 89 -7.26 9.02 0.27
N TYR A 90 -8.07 8.13 -0.32
CA TYR A 90 -8.89 8.42 -1.49
C TYR A 90 -10.33 7.95 -1.25
N PRO A 91 -11.10 8.64 -0.40
CA PRO A 91 -12.44 8.20 -0.01
C PRO A 91 -13.42 8.27 -1.17
N ASP A 92 -14.42 7.38 -1.15
CA ASP A 92 -15.62 7.54 -1.97
C ASP A 92 -16.63 8.39 -1.21
N PRO A 93 -17.17 9.48 -1.79
CA PRO A 93 -18.11 10.35 -1.07
C PRO A 93 -19.36 9.63 -0.55
N ASN A 94 -19.75 8.52 -1.18
CA ASN A 94 -20.90 7.71 -0.79
C ASN A 94 -20.50 6.40 -0.09
N ASP A 95 -19.20 6.23 0.21
CA ASP A 95 -18.61 5.02 0.78
C ASP A 95 -18.87 3.73 -0.04
N ARG A 96 -19.13 3.87 -1.35
CA ARG A 96 -19.48 2.75 -2.24
C ARG A 96 -18.25 2.15 -2.90
N TYR A 97 -17.71 1.07 -2.33
CA TYR A 97 -16.60 0.32 -2.92
C TYR A 97 -17.07 -1.01 -3.54
N MET A 98 -16.69 -1.28 -4.79
CA MET A 98 -17.04 -2.53 -5.49
C MET A 98 -16.36 -3.79 -4.92
N GLY A 99 -15.36 -3.65 -4.05
CA GLY A 99 -14.58 -4.78 -3.54
C GLY A 99 -13.69 -5.44 -4.59
N PHE A 100 -13.09 -6.58 -4.22
CA PHE A 100 -12.24 -7.38 -5.11
C PHE A 100 -13.11 -8.25 -6.01
N LYS A 101 -12.92 -8.15 -7.33
CA LYS A 101 -13.57 -9.02 -8.31
C LYS A 101 -12.64 -10.16 -8.69
N GLU A 102 -13.03 -11.37 -8.31
CA GLU A 102 -12.46 -12.62 -8.82
C GLU A 102 -12.65 -12.70 -10.35
N GLN A 103 -11.82 -13.50 -11.02
CA GLN A 103 -11.86 -13.63 -12.48
C GLN A 103 -12.93 -14.60 -12.93
#